data_AF-A0A0F9NMR0-F1
#
_entry.id   AF-A0A0F9NMR0-F1
#
_cell.length_a   1.000
_cell.length_b   1.000
_cell.length_c   1.000
_cell.angle_alpha   90.00
_cell.angle_beta   90.00
_cell.angle_gamma   90.00
#
_symmetry.space_group_name_H-M   'P 1'
#
loop_
_entity.id
_entity.type
_entity.pdbx_description
1 polymer ?
#
loop_
_entity_poly.entity_id
_entity_poly.type
_entity_poly.pdbx_seq_one_letter_code
_entity_poly.pdbx_strand_id
1 'polypeptide(L)'
;MFGILRQFEENVRLTRLKEELRPASLTGENKCIRCGFCCNMRTCIPTPDELKEIAKFLKLTPKELINKYYAIDKTSSGDYYYIKPTGVNTRDLAGKFIPDDRTFNEGKCIFLEGKDCKIYSVRPNHAKTMECWKGGNMVEYNVHKFWKNNELKKEFGIEVKE
;
A
#
# COMPACT_ATOMS: atom_id res chain seq x y z
N MET A 1 -3.40 -18.21 -20.11
CA MET A 1 -4.77 -18.54 -19.65
C MET A 1 -5.05 -18.04 -18.22
N PHE A 2 -4.09 -18.07 -17.29
CA PHE A 2 -4.26 -17.58 -15.90
C PHE A 2 -4.52 -16.06 -15.74
N GLY A 3 -4.02 -15.21 -16.64
CA GLY A 3 -4.21 -13.76 -16.53
C GLY A 3 -5.66 -13.28 -16.74
N ILE A 4 -6.43 -13.94 -17.60
CA ILE A 4 -7.81 -13.54 -17.94
C ILE A 4 -8.76 -13.85 -16.78
N LEU A 5 -8.63 -15.04 -16.17
CA LEU A 5 -9.43 -15.43 -14.99
C LEU A 5 -9.16 -14.51 -13.80
N ARG A 6 -7.88 -14.23 -13.50
CA ARG A 6 -7.47 -13.31 -12.43
C ARG A 6 -8.06 -11.89 -12.64
N GLN A 7 -7.99 -11.39 -13.86
CA GLN A 7 -8.53 -10.06 -14.19
C GLN A 7 -10.06 -10.00 -14.04
N PHE A 8 -10.76 -11.08 -14.41
CA PHE A 8 -12.20 -11.18 -14.19
C PHE A 8 -12.56 -11.18 -12.70
N GLU A 9 -11.90 -12.01 -11.89
CA GLU A 9 -12.09 -12.07 -10.43
C GLU A 9 -11.82 -10.73 -9.75
N GLU A 10 -10.76 -10.03 -10.17
CA GLU A 10 -10.46 -8.68 -9.69
C GLU A 10 -11.59 -7.71 -10.02
N ASN A 11 -12.07 -7.70 -11.26
CA ASN A 11 -13.17 -6.81 -11.68
C ASN A 11 -14.47 -7.08 -10.89
N VAL A 12 -14.81 -8.35 -10.65
CA VAL A 12 -15.97 -8.73 -9.83
C VAL A 12 -15.79 -8.21 -8.39
N ARG A 13 -14.61 -8.42 -7.79
CA ARG A 13 -14.31 -7.92 -6.43
C ARG A 13 -14.41 -6.39 -6.35
N LEU A 14 -13.83 -5.68 -7.32
CA LEU A 14 -13.82 -4.23 -7.34
C LEU A 14 -15.23 -3.66 -7.52
N THR A 15 -16.06 -4.29 -8.33
CA THR A 15 -17.47 -3.91 -8.51
C THR A 15 -18.23 -4.03 -7.20
N ARG A 16 -18.14 -5.19 -6.53
CA ARG A 16 -18.75 -5.40 -5.21
C ARG A 16 -18.28 -4.37 -4.18
N LEU A 17 -16.97 -4.12 -4.10
CA LEU A 17 -16.41 -3.13 -3.16
C LEU A 17 -16.92 -1.71 -3.44
N LYS A 18 -17.12 -1.33 -4.71
CA LYS A 18 -17.68 -0.02 -5.06
C LYS A 18 -19.12 0.12 -4.55
N GLU A 19 -19.94 -0.92 -4.72
CA GLU A 19 -21.33 -0.95 -4.25
C GLU A 19 -21.42 -0.88 -2.73
N GLU A 20 -20.61 -1.68 -2.02
CA GLU A 20 -20.62 -1.75 -0.55
C GLU A 20 -20.06 -0.48 0.12
N LEU A 21 -18.96 0.06 -0.41
CA LEU A 21 -18.22 1.14 0.23
C LEU A 21 -18.60 2.52 -0.29
N ARG A 22 -19.26 2.61 -1.45
CA ARG A 22 -19.73 3.85 -2.08
C ARG A 22 -18.65 4.95 -2.06
N PRO A 23 -17.54 4.78 -2.81
CA PRO A 23 -16.45 5.76 -2.82
C PRO A 23 -16.89 7.11 -3.35
N ALA A 24 -16.04 8.13 -3.13
CA ALA A 24 -16.30 9.51 -3.52
C ALA A 24 -16.69 9.67 -5.01
N SER A 25 -16.13 8.83 -5.90
CA SER A 25 -16.52 8.78 -7.33
C SER A 25 -17.97 8.41 -7.59
N LEU A 26 -18.64 7.71 -6.67
CA LEU A 26 -20.05 7.31 -6.79
C LEU A 26 -20.99 8.21 -5.98
N THR A 27 -20.46 9.09 -5.14
CA THR A 27 -21.25 10.00 -4.29
C THR A 27 -21.18 11.46 -4.73
N GLY A 28 -20.39 11.77 -5.76
CA GLY A 28 -20.17 13.14 -6.24
C GLY A 28 -19.25 13.98 -5.34
N GLU A 29 -18.55 13.33 -4.40
CA GLU A 29 -17.65 14.00 -3.45
C GLU A 29 -16.29 14.27 -4.09
N ASN A 30 -15.68 15.41 -3.77
CA ASN A 30 -14.40 15.84 -4.33
C ASN A 30 -13.22 15.69 -3.36
N LYS A 31 -13.40 14.85 -2.33
CA LYS A 31 -12.41 14.60 -1.26
C LYS A 31 -12.47 13.17 -0.77
N CYS A 32 -11.44 12.75 -0.02
CA CYS A 32 -11.45 11.46 0.66
C CYS A 32 -12.54 11.44 1.74
N ILE A 33 -13.56 10.60 1.55
CA ILE A 33 -14.67 10.43 2.50
C ILE A 33 -14.49 9.26 3.47
N ARG A 34 -13.27 8.72 3.59
CA ARG A 34 -12.93 7.59 4.49
C ARG A 34 -13.84 6.36 4.27
N CYS A 35 -14.21 6.10 3.02
CA CYS A 35 -15.05 4.95 2.65
C CYS A 35 -14.33 3.59 2.78
N GLY A 36 -12.99 3.59 2.84
CA GLY A 36 -12.17 2.37 2.85
C GLY A 36 -11.93 1.74 1.47
N PHE A 37 -12.54 2.24 0.39
CA PHE A 37 -12.43 1.65 -0.95
C PHE A 37 -10.98 1.58 -1.45
N CYS A 38 -10.26 2.71 -1.48
CA CYS A 38 -8.86 2.74 -1.93
C CYS A 38 -7.96 1.83 -1.08
N CYS A 39 -8.23 1.74 0.23
CA CYS A 39 -7.49 0.88 1.16
C CYS A 39 -7.72 -0.62 0.94
N ASN A 40 -8.78 -1.00 0.23
CA ASN A 40 -9.03 -2.38 -0.19
C ASN A 40 -8.50 -2.67 -1.60
N MET A 41 -8.14 -1.65 -2.38
CA MET A 41 -7.66 -1.80 -3.75
C MET A 41 -6.14 -1.74 -3.87
N ARG A 42 -5.49 -0.84 -3.12
CA ARG A 42 -4.06 -0.58 -3.25
C ARG A 42 -3.39 -0.36 -1.91
N THR A 43 -2.19 -0.92 -1.76
CA THR A 43 -1.38 -0.75 -0.57
C THR A 43 -0.66 0.60 -0.58
N CYS A 44 -0.71 1.32 0.55
CA CYS A 44 -0.14 2.65 0.70
C CYS A 44 1.38 2.58 0.90
N ILE A 45 2.17 2.64 -0.17
CA ILE A 45 3.64 2.66 -0.10
C ILE A 45 4.10 3.99 0.54
N PRO A 46 4.87 3.97 1.64
CA PRO A 46 5.48 5.15 2.23
C PRO A 46 6.81 5.49 1.53
N THR A 47 7.24 6.74 1.62
CA THR A 47 8.66 7.08 1.48
C THR A 47 9.45 6.67 2.74
N PRO A 48 10.79 6.64 2.70
CA PRO A 48 11.62 6.42 3.89
C PRO A 48 11.30 7.40 5.04
N ASP A 49 11.09 8.68 4.74
CA ASP A 49 10.76 9.68 5.76
C ASP A 49 9.34 9.53 6.30
N GLU A 50 8.37 9.23 5.43
CA GLU A 50 7.01 8.92 5.86
C GLU A 50 6.96 7.68 6.75
N LEU A 51 7.82 6.68 6.49
CA LEU A 51 7.94 5.52 7.35
C LEU A 51 8.38 5.90 8.77
N LYS A 52 9.34 6.82 8.90
CA LYS A 52 9.80 7.33 10.21
C LYS A 52 8.65 8.01 10.96
N GLU A 53 7.84 8.81 10.27
CA GLU A 53 6.65 9.46 10.86
C GLU A 53 5.57 8.47 11.27
N ILE A 54 5.30 7.44 10.45
CA ILE A 54 4.36 6.36 10.80
C ILE A 54 4.87 5.58 12.01
N ALA A 55 6.16 5.30 12.07
CA ALA A 55 6.78 4.57 13.18
C ALA A 55 6.63 5.35 14.49
N LYS A 56 6.94 6.65 14.46
CA LYS A 56 6.72 7.57 15.60
C LYS A 56 5.26 7.59 16.04
N PHE A 57 4.32 7.72 15.11
CA PHE A 57 2.89 7.72 15.41
C PHE A 57 2.44 6.42 16.09
N LEU A 58 2.94 5.27 15.63
CA LEU A 58 2.62 3.95 16.17
C LEU A 58 3.46 3.56 17.40
N LYS A 59 4.39 4.42 17.84
CA LYS A 59 5.35 4.16 18.93
C LYS A 59 6.19 2.90 18.68
N LEU A 60 6.67 2.75 17.46
CA LEU A 60 7.57 1.70 17.02
C LEU A 60 8.84 2.33 16.44
N THR A 61 9.94 1.58 16.42
CA THR A 61 11.06 1.91 15.53
C THR A 61 10.67 1.62 14.07
N PRO A 62 11.30 2.27 13.08
CA PRO A 62 11.07 1.95 11.67
C PRO A 62 11.30 0.46 11.34
N LYS A 63 12.31 -0.16 11.95
CA LYS A 63 12.59 -1.59 11.77
C LYS A 63 11.48 -2.50 12.31
N GLU A 64 10.97 -2.22 13.51
CA GLU A 64 9.82 -2.95 14.06
C GLU A 64 8.56 -2.74 13.24
N LEU A 65 8.32 -1.51 12.76
CA LEU A 65 7.19 -1.19 11.89
C LEU A 65 7.25 -2.02 10.60
N ILE A 66 8.41 -2.06 9.94
CA ILE A 66 8.59 -2.88 8.72
C ILE A 66 8.32 -4.35 9.03
N ASN A 67 8.98 -4.91 10.05
CA ASN A 67 8.85 -6.32 10.39
C ASN A 67 7.44 -6.74 10.81
N LYS A 68 6.61 -5.80 11.26
CA LYS A 68 5.26 -6.09 11.77
C LYS A 68 4.15 -5.84 10.74
N TYR A 69 4.36 -4.93 9.79
CA TYR A 69 3.29 -4.43 8.92
C TYR A 69 3.64 -4.35 7.44
N TYR A 70 4.90 -4.41 7.05
CA TYR A 70 5.32 -4.19 5.67
C TYR A 70 6.06 -5.39 5.09
N ALA A 71 5.82 -5.67 3.82
CA ALA A 71 6.65 -6.56 3.04
C ALA A 71 7.71 -5.78 2.27
N ILE A 72 8.83 -6.43 1.99
CA ILE A 72 9.91 -5.90 1.16
C ILE A 72 9.69 -6.41 -0.27
N ASP A 73 9.79 -5.52 -1.24
CA ASP A 73 9.49 -5.77 -2.65
C ASP A 73 10.59 -5.15 -3.50
N LYS A 74 10.76 -5.62 -4.73
CA LYS A 74 11.74 -5.12 -5.70
C LYS A 74 11.00 -4.68 -6.95
N THR A 75 11.33 -3.49 -7.43
CA THR A 75 10.70 -3.02 -8.67
C THR A 75 11.17 -3.86 -9.86
N SER A 76 10.28 -4.15 -10.80
CA SER A 76 10.63 -4.80 -12.06
C SER A 76 11.48 -3.90 -12.98
N SER A 77 11.50 -2.59 -12.73
CA SER A 77 12.17 -1.58 -13.54
C SER A 77 13.47 -1.01 -12.93
N GLY A 78 13.98 -1.56 -11.82
CA GLY A 78 15.20 -1.04 -11.19
C GLY A 78 15.83 -1.92 -10.11
N ASP A 79 17.04 -1.53 -9.68
CA ASP A 79 17.86 -2.28 -8.72
C ASP A 79 17.72 -1.76 -7.28
N TYR A 80 16.49 -1.52 -6.82
CA TYR A 80 16.23 -1.11 -5.45
C TYR A 80 15.04 -1.84 -4.84
N TYR A 81 15.10 -1.95 -3.52
CA TYR A 81 14.02 -2.50 -2.72
C TYR A 81 13.21 -1.37 -2.11
N TYR A 82 11.91 -1.58 -2.05
CA TYR A 82 10.98 -0.72 -1.36
C TYR A 82 10.11 -1.56 -0.42
N ILE A 83 9.25 -0.90 0.34
CA ILE A 83 8.30 -1.59 1.22
C ILE A 83 6.87 -1.27 0.84
N LYS A 84 5.98 -2.23 1.04
CA LYS A 84 4.55 -2.02 0.89
C LYS A 84 3.81 -2.57 2.11
N PRO A 85 2.73 -1.91 2.57
CA PRO A 85 1.91 -2.49 3.62
C PRO A 85 1.44 -3.89 3.22
N THR A 86 1.52 -4.83 4.14
CA THR A 86 0.89 -6.13 3.98
C THR A 86 -0.63 -5.98 3.95
N GLY A 87 -1.30 -6.96 3.33
CA GLY A 87 -2.73 -7.15 3.50
C GLY A 87 -3.01 -7.98 4.75
N VAL A 88 -4.26 -7.99 5.22
CA VAL A 88 -4.70 -8.85 6.33
C VAL A 88 -4.35 -10.32 6.07
N ASN A 89 -4.46 -10.78 4.82
CA ASN A 89 -4.19 -12.16 4.41
C ASN A 89 -2.71 -12.45 4.12
N THR A 90 -1.85 -11.43 4.13
CA THR A 90 -0.41 -11.54 3.82
C THR A 90 0.45 -11.00 4.96
N ARG A 91 -0.11 -10.96 6.18
CA ARG A 91 0.57 -10.47 7.37
C ARG A 91 1.78 -11.33 7.74
N ASP A 92 1.76 -12.61 7.39
CA ASP A 92 2.87 -13.56 7.55
C ASP A 92 4.09 -13.20 6.68
N LEU A 93 3.91 -12.32 5.69
CA LEU A 93 4.97 -11.82 4.81
C LEU A 93 5.63 -10.53 5.35
N ALA A 94 5.18 -10.01 6.50
CA ALA A 94 5.79 -8.83 7.09
C ALA A 94 7.28 -9.07 7.44
N GLY A 95 8.13 -8.10 7.11
CA GLY A 95 9.59 -8.17 7.24
C GLY A 95 10.30 -9.07 6.22
N LYS A 96 9.57 -9.72 5.32
CA LYS A 96 10.15 -10.64 4.32
C LYS A 96 10.20 -10.00 2.94
N PHE A 97 11.17 -10.43 2.15
CA PHE A 97 11.17 -10.21 0.71
C PHE A 97 10.03 -11.01 0.07
N ILE A 98 9.35 -10.39 -0.89
CA ILE A 98 8.34 -11.03 -1.72
C ILE A 98 8.76 -10.81 -3.19
N PRO A 99 8.84 -11.88 -4.01
CA PRO A 99 9.00 -11.74 -5.45
C PRO A 99 7.78 -11.05 -6.07
N ASP A 100 7.98 -10.30 -7.15
CA ASP A 100 6.96 -9.45 -7.79
C ASP A 100 5.72 -10.21 -8.29
N ASP A 101 5.85 -11.50 -8.60
CA ASP A 101 4.74 -12.37 -9.02
C ASP A 101 3.73 -12.70 -7.90
N ARG A 102 4.13 -12.51 -6.64
CA ARG A 102 3.32 -12.71 -5.43
C ARG A 102 2.68 -11.41 -4.93
N THR A 103 2.95 -10.27 -5.57
CA THR A 103 2.66 -8.95 -4.98
C THR A 103 1.39 -8.28 -5.49
N PHE A 104 0.63 -8.94 -6.37
CA PHE A 104 -0.58 -8.34 -6.94
C PHE A 104 -1.76 -8.30 -5.95
N ASN A 105 -1.97 -7.11 -5.36
CA ASN A 105 -3.21 -6.49 -4.83
C ASN A 105 -4.33 -7.35 -4.24
N GLU A 106 -4.02 -8.47 -3.60
CA GLU A 106 -5.00 -9.24 -2.86
C GLU A 106 -5.07 -8.77 -1.40
N GLY A 107 -6.08 -7.97 -1.09
CA GLY A 107 -6.61 -7.87 0.28
C GLY A 107 -6.70 -6.48 0.88
N LYS A 108 -7.37 -6.45 2.02
CA LYS A 108 -7.56 -5.29 2.87
C LYS A 108 -6.21 -4.85 3.47
N CYS A 109 -5.83 -3.59 3.26
CA CYS A 109 -4.63 -3.00 3.88
C CYS A 109 -4.61 -3.25 5.39
N ILE A 110 -3.45 -3.63 5.95
CA ILE A 110 -3.29 -3.93 7.38
C ILE A 110 -3.66 -2.77 8.32
N PHE A 111 -3.60 -1.52 7.82
CA PHE A 111 -3.98 -0.33 8.57
C PHE A 111 -5.46 0.04 8.47
N LEU A 112 -6.29 -0.73 7.74
CA LEU A 112 -7.73 -0.51 7.65
C LEU A 112 -8.48 -1.27 8.76
N GLU A 113 -9.28 -0.57 9.56
CA GLU A 113 -10.17 -1.13 10.59
C GLU A 113 -11.59 -0.62 10.36
N GLY A 114 -12.54 -1.54 10.15
CA GLY A 114 -13.82 -1.17 9.53
C GLY A 114 -13.59 -0.44 8.21
N LYS A 115 -14.01 0.83 8.15
CA LYS A 115 -13.79 1.77 7.03
C LYS A 115 -12.67 2.80 7.31
N ASP A 116 -12.09 2.78 8.50
CA ASP A 116 -11.15 3.78 8.99
C ASP A 116 -9.69 3.37 8.85
N CYS A 117 -8.85 4.34 8.45
CA CYS A 117 -7.41 4.15 8.41
C CYS A 117 -6.79 4.49 9.77
N LYS A 118 -6.16 3.51 10.42
CA LYS A 118 -5.52 3.69 11.74
C LYS A 118 -4.40 4.73 11.75
N ILE A 119 -3.77 4.94 10.60
CA ILE A 119 -2.66 5.90 10.42
C ILE A 119 -3.09 7.14 9.62
N TYR A 120 -4.39 7.48 9.57
CA TYR A 120 -4.93 8.50 8.66
C TYR A 120 -4.17 9.84 8.70
N SER A 121 -3.83 10.34 9.89
CA SER A 121 -3.10 11.61 10.09
C SER A 121 -1.70 11.60 9.50
N VAL A 122 -1.04 10.44 9.52
CA VAL A 122 0.35 10.24 9.03
C VAL A 122 0.40 9.33 7.80
N ARG A 123 -0.73 9.15 7.11
CA ARG A 123 -0.79 8.22 5.97
C ARG A 123 0.15 8.71 4.85
N PRO A 124 0.75 7.78 4.09
CA PRO A 124 1.65 8.13 2.98
C PRO A 124 1.03 9.07 1.96
N ASN A 125 1.87 9.88 1.31
CA ASN A 125 1.47 10.72 0.18
C ASN A 125 0.94 9.90 -0.98
N HIS A 126 1.50 8.71 -1.22
CA HIS A 126 0.94 7.75 -2.18
C HIS A 126 -0.55 7.45 -1.93
N ALA A 127 -1.02 7.51 -0.67
CA ALA A 127 -2.43 7.37 -0.33
C ALA A 127 -3.22 8.69 -0.42
N LYS A 128 -2.57 9.83 -0.12
CA LYS A 128 -3.19 11.17 -0.12
C LYS A 128 -3.46 11.67 -1.53
N THR A 129 -2.56 11.39 -2.48
CA THR A 129 -2.67 11.82 -3.87
C THR A 129 -3.57 10.92 -4.70
N MET A 130 -4.03 9.79 -4.14
CA MET A 130 -4.99 8.90 -4.78
C MET A 130 -6.40 9.49 -4.68
N GLU A 131 -6.78 10.21 -5.73
CA GLU A 131 -8.08 10.89 -5.83
C GLU A 131 -9.08 10.03 -6.61
N CYS A 132 -9.73 9.09 -5.91
CA CYS A 132 -10.69 8.18 -6.56
C CYS A 132 -11.86 8.88 -7.26
N TRP A 133 -12.12 10.16 -6.96
CA TRP A 133 -13.17 11.01 -7.53
C TRP A 133 -12.77 11.76 -8.82
N LYS A 134 -11.49 11.83 -9.19
CA LYS A 134 -11.03 12.60 -10.37
C LYS A 134 -10.95 11.79 -11.67
N GLY A 135 -11.66 10.67 -11.78
CA GLY A 135 -11.85 9.95 -13.04
C GLY A 135 -10.54 9.61 -13.77
N GLY A 136 -9.82 8.59 -13.31
CA GLY A 136 -8.74 7.94 -14.09
C GLY A 136 -7.39 8.69 -14.18
N ASN A 137 -7.36 10.00 -14.00
CA ASN A 137 -6.09 10.75 -13.92
C ASN A 137 -5.50 10.68 -12.52
N MET A 138 -5.03 9.49 -12.16
CA MET A 138 -4.18 9.31 -10.98
C MET A 138 -2.93 10.14 -11.22
N VAL A 139 -2.71 11.18 -10.42
CA VAL A 139 -1.37 11.77 -10.33
C VAL A 139 -0.47 10.62 -9.90
N GLU A 140 0.42 10.19 -10.80
CA GLU A 140 1.41 9.16 -10.55
C GLU A 140 2.43 9.76 -9.56
N TYR A 141 2.06 9.79 -8.28
CA TYR A 141 3.03 10.01 -7.22
C TYR A 141 3.93 8.77 -7.23
N ASN A 142 4.99 8.86 -8.02
CA ASN A 142 6.00 7.83 -8.11
C ASN A 142 6.80 7.82 -6.80
N VAL A 143 6.27 7.10 -5.82
CA VAL A 143 6.88 6.87 -4.51
C VAL A 143 8.20 6.12 -4.63
N HIS A 144 8.37 5.33 -5.69
CA HIS A 144 9.54 4.50 -5.87
C HIS A 144 10.82 5.34 -6.12
N LYS A 145 10.70 6.57 -6.64
CA LYS A 145 11.84 7.49 -6.80
C LYS A 145 12.50 7.90 -5.47
N PHE A 146 11.80 7.72 -4.35
CA PHE A 146 12.34 8.02 -3.02
C PHE A 146 13.08 6.84 -2.43
N TRP A 147 12.92 5.64 -2.98
CA TRP A 147 13.62 4.44 -2.55
C TRP A 147 14.91 4.28 -3.33
N LYS A 148 16.05 4.31 -2.62
CA LYS A 148 17.38 4.14 -3.23
C LYS A 148 17.93 2.74 -3.00
N ASN A 149 18.87 2.33 -3.84
CA ASN A 149 19.59 1.07 -3.62
C ASN A 149 20.27 1.08 -2.24
N ASN A 150 20.17 -0.02 -1.51
CA ASN A 150 20.64 -0.23 -0.14
C ASN A 150 20.04 0.68 0.95
N GLU A 151 18.99 1.45 0.66
CA GLU A 151 18.40 2.35 1.65
C GLU A 151 17.81 1.61 2.86
N LEU A 152 17.16 0.47 2.65
CA LEU A 152 16.67 -0.39 3.73
C LEU A 152 17.77 -0.79 4.71
N LYS A 153 18.96 -1.10 4.21
CA LYS A 153 20.12 -1.45 5.04
C LYS A 153 20.68 -0.22 5.75
N LYS A 154 20.88 0.89 5.02
CA LYS A 154 21.50 2.11 5.54
C LYS A 154 20.65 2.83 6.57
N GLU A 155 19.37 3.06 6.27
CA GLU A 155 18.47 3.85 7.11
C GLU A 155 17.81 3.02 8.21
N PHE A 156 17.57 1.73 7.95
CA PHE A 156 16.73 0.91 8.83
C PHE A 156 17.42 -0.38 9.32
N GLY A 157 18.66 -0.64 8.92
CA GLY A 157 19.40 -1.84 9.35
C GLY A 157 18.72 -3.14 8.95
N ILE A 158 18.07 -3.15 7.78
CA ILE A 158 17.40 -4.31 7.20
C ILE A 158 18.23 -4.85 6.04
N GLU A 159 18.70 -6.09 6.18
CA GLU A 159 19.32 -6.82 5.09
C GLU A 159 18.26 -7.63 4.35
N VAL A 160 18.15 -7.39 3.04
CA VAL A 160 17.22 -8.12 2.19
C VAL A 160 17.83 -9.46 1.82
N LYS A 161 17.10 -10.54 2.11
CA LYS A 161 17.44 -11.91 1.69
C LYS A 161 16.41 -12.31 0.64
N GLU A 162 16.84 -12.36 -0.62
CA GLU A 162 16.02 -12.86 -1.73
C GLU A 162 15.74 -14.37 -1.60
#